data_AF-A0A7S1DB39-F1
#
_entry.id   AF-A0A7S1DB39-F1
#
_cell.length_a   1.000
_cell.length_b   1.000
_cell.length_c   1.000
_cell.angle_alpha   90.00
_cell.angle_beta   90.00
_cell.angle_gamma   90.00
#
_symmetry.space_group_name_H-M   'P 1'
#
loop_
_entity.id
_entity.type
_entity.pdbx_description
1 polymer ?
#
loop_
_entity_poly.entity_id
_entity_poly.type
_entity_poly.pdbx_seq_one_letter_code
_entity_poly.pdbx_strand_id
1 'polypeptide(L)'
;ENEKEEQGTASVLGADRHFAGEMLWEAVLQAVDSRRWSDFCPPPSKLRFESRQRHAILVVRGAGDWRRYALIPFKSTRQNESENNTELVFSTLRGALIDGYLRLTVRQQYSGRPKESVVVGVDLVTPKRGRQISKRLATQIVSGLCQSVATSVENEARKKLARRGQGARFQKSAHNRASERRRFRSEKQRQLEEMAADRRRRRHRQNPDAGRYRPSGHRQRSPNNC
;
A
#
# COMPACT_ATOMS: atom_id res chain seq x y z
N GLU A 1 22.90 -33.84 16.60
CA GLU A 1 23.10 -32.85 15.52
C GLU A 1 21.81 -32.26 14.93
N ASN A 2 20.65 -32.29 15.62
CA ASN A 2 19.38 -31.77 15.09
C ASN A 2 18.79 -30.63 15.93
N GLU A 3 19.50 -29.50 16.07
CA GLU A 3 18.98 -28.32 16.79
C GLU A 3 19.17 -26.98 16.04
N LYS A 4 19.53 -26.99 14.75
CA LYS A 4 19.88 -25.75 14.01
C LYS A 4 18.86 -25.23 12.99
N GLU A 5 17.71 -25.87 12.77
CA GLU A 5 16.77 -25.44 11.72
C GLU A 5 15.56 -24.59 12.18
N GLU A 6 15.26 -24.48 13.48
CA GLU A 6 14.05 -23.76 13.92
C GLU A 6 14.23 -22.24 14.17
N GLN A 7 15.46 -21.72 14.19
CA GLN A 7 15.69 -20.30 14.47
C GLN A 7 15.47 -19.36 13.27
N GLY A 8 15.29 -19.89 12.06
CA GLY A 8 15.14 -19.09 10.83
C GLY A 8 13.73 -18.59 10.52
N THR A 9 12.68 -19.19 11.09
CA THR A 9 11.27 -18.88 10.73
C THR A 9 10.59 -17.91 11.69
N ALA A 10 11.10 -17.78 12.92
CA ALA A 10 10.54 -16.88 13.93
C ALA A 10 10.78 -15.38 13.64
N SER A 11 11.88 -15.04 12.95
CA SER A 11 12.25 -13.64 12.63
C SER A 11 11.44 -13.06 11.47
N VAL A 12 11.11 -13.88 10.46
CA VAL A 12 10.31 -13.47 9.29
C VAL A 12 8.86 -13.17 9.69
N LEU A 13 8.30 -13.98 10.59
CA LEU A 13 6.95 -13.76 11.12
C LEU A 13 6.84 -12.53 12.02
N GLY A 14 7.93 -12.10 12.68
CA GLY A 14 7.97 -10.87 13.47
C GLY A 14 7.98 -9.61 12.61
N ALA A 15 8.75 -9.62 11.52
CA ALA A 15 8.87 -8.49 10.59
C ALA A 15 7.57 -8.21 9.81
N ASP A 16 6.88 -9.26 9.38
CA ASP A 16 5.59 -9.12 8.67
C ASP A 16 4.44 -8.64 9.59
N ARG A 17 4.57 -8.80 10.92
CA ARG A 17 3.57 -8.38 11.91
C ARG A 17 3.64 -6.89 12.21
N HIS A 18 4.82 -6.38 12.56
CA HIS A 18 5.07 -4.94 12.72
C HIS A 18 4.63 -4.15 11.48
N PHE A 19 4.88 -4.72 10.29
CA PHE A 19 4.46 -4.14 9.03
C PHE A 19 2.94 -4.02 8.88
N ALA A 20 2.16 -4.99 9.40
CA ALA A 20 0.71 -4.98 9.27
C ALA A 20 0.07 -3.85 10.10
N GLY A 21 0.51 -3.63 11.34
CA GLY A 21 0.05 -2.51 12.16
C GLY A 21 0.56 -1.16 11.66
N GLU A 22 1.79 -1.05 11.18
CA GLU A 22 2.28 0.16 10.52
C GLU A 22 1.43 0.53 9.30
N MET A 23 1.11 -0.44 8.45
CA MET A 23 0.26 -0.23 7.28
C MET A 23 -1.17 0.18 7.66
N LEU A 24 -1.74 -0.44 8.69
CA LEU A 24 -3.04 -0.07 9.23
C LEU A 24 -3.02 1.34 9.83
N TRP A 25 -1.95 1.68 10.55
CA TRP A 25 -1.74 3.00 11.13
C TRP A 25 -1.61 4.08 10.06
N GLU A 26 -0.85 3.84 9.01
CA GLU A 26 -0.80 4.77 7.88
C GLU A 26 -2.16 4.91 7.17
N ALA A 27 -2.92 3.82 7.03
CA ALA A 27 -4.27 3.86 6.45
C ALA A 27 -5.23 4.69 7.32
N VAL A 28 -5.11 4.58 8.65
CA VAL A 28 -5.79 5.44 9.63
C VAL A 28 -5.41 6.89 9.43
N LEU A 29 -4.12 7.21 9.42
CA LEU A 29 -3.64 8.59 9.28
C LEU A 29 -4.18 9.21 7.99
N GLN A 30 -4.14 8.45 6.89
CA GLN A 30 -4.68 8.88 5.59
C GLN A 30 -6.21 9.07 5.62
N ALA A 31 -6.95 8.16 6.26
CA ALA A 31 -8.41 8.27 6.42
C ALA A 31 -8.79 9.49 7.29
N VAL A 32 -8.09 9.69 8.40
CA VAL A 32 -8.29 10.84 9.31
C VAL A 32 -7.92 12.16 8.64
N ASP A 33 -6.80 12.21 7.91
CA ASP A 33 -6.38 13.43 7.20
C ASP A 33 -7.27 13.78 6.02
N SER A 34 -7.79 12.76 5.32
CA SER A 34 -8.75 12.97 4.23
C SER A 34 -10.07 13.54 4.72
N ARG A 35 -10.45 13.29 5.99
CA ARG A 35 -11.73 13.70 6.62
C ARG A 35 -12.97 13.32 5.79
N ARG A 36 -12.82 12.29 4.97
CA ARG A 36 -13.83 11.73 4.08
C ARG A 36 -14.07 10.32 4.51
N TRP A 37 -15.09 10.13 5.32
CA TRP A 37 -15.36 8.81 5.89
C TRP A 37 -16.42 8.03 5.10
N SER A 38 -17.00 8.62 4.04
CA SER A 38 -17.98 7.95 3.17
C SER A 38 -17.36 7.40 1.88
N ASP A 39 -17.88 6.25 1.43
CA ASP A 39 -17.34 5.43 0.32
C ASP A 39 -17.31 6.12 -1.05
N PHE A 40 -18.04 7.22 -1.24
CA PHE A 40 -18.04 7.93 -2.52
C PHE A 40 -18.08 9.44 -2.31
N CYS A 41 -16.90 10.05 -2.42
CA CYS A 41 -16.81 11.48 -2.68
C CYS A 41 -15.77 11.65 -3.79
N PRO A 42 -16.15 12.10 -5.00
CA PRO A 42 -15.19 12.32 -6.07
C PRO A 42 -14.03 13.19 -5.56
N PRO A 43 -12.79 12.96 -6.04
CA PRO A 43 -11.65 13.77 -5.62
C PRO A 43 -12.04 15.23 -5.80
N PRO A 44 -11.82 16.10 -4.79
CA PRO A 44 -12.20 17.47 -4.93
C PRO A 44 -11.37 18.01 -6.09
N SER A 45 -12.03 18.55 -7.10
CA SER A 45 -11.40 19.44 -8.05
C SER A 45 -10.78 20.58 -7.24
N LYS A 46 -9.49 20.44 -6.90
CA LYS A 46 -8.60 21.44 -6.29
C LYS A 46 -9.32 22.50 -5.43
N LEU A 47 -10.06 22.08 -4.41
CA LEU A 47 -10.50 23.03 -3.38
C LEU A 47 -9.28 23.33 -2.51
N ARG A 48 -8.51 24.34 -2.92
CA ARG A 48 -7.46 24.95 -2.09
C ARG A 48 -8.15 25.67 -0.95
N PHE A 49 -8.21 25.03 0.22
CA PHE A 49 -8.58 25.72 1.44
C PHE A 49 -7.41 26.61 1.87
N GLU A 50 -7.45 27.88 1.48
CA GLU A 50 -6.64 28.94 2.07
C GLU A 50 -7.15 29.23 3.48
N SER A 51 -6.63 28.51 4.48
CA SER A 51 -6.31 29.04 5.81
C SER A 51 -5.78 27.91 6.69
N ARG A 52 -4.97 28.29 7.69
CA ARG A 52 -4.52 27.39 8.76
C ARG A 52 -5.69 26.83 9.61
N GLN A 53 -6.93 27.27 9.39
CA GLN A 53 -8.12 26.81 10.11
C GLN A 53 -8.91 25.79 9.27
N ARG A 54 -8.91 24.55 9.73
CA ARG A 54 -9.52 23.42 9.03
C ARG A 54 -10.99 23.29 9.45
N HIS A 55 -11.92 23.51 8.52
CA HIS A 55 -13.35 23.39 8.78
C HIS A 55 -13.89 22.05 8.22
N ALA A 56 -14.99 21.56 8.77
CA ALA A 56 -15.69 20.36 8.33
C ALA A 56 -17.20 20.55 8.44
N ILE A 57 -17.98 19.80 7.66
CA ILE A 57 -19.44 19.82 7.71
C ILE A 57 -19.91 18.38 7.90
N LEU A 58 -20.70 18.15 8.94
CA LEU A 58 -21.40 16.88 9.13
C LEU A 58 -22.81 17.00 8.56
N VAL A 59 -23.17 16.08 7.67
CA VAL A 59 -24.52 15.98 7.13
C VAL A 59 -25.28 14.92 7.94
N VAL A 60 -26.33 15.34 8.64
CA VAL A 60 -27.14 14.46 9.50
C VAL A 60 -28.54 14.33 8.92
N ARG A 61 -28.93 13.12 8.52
CA ARG A 61 -30.30 12.83 8.09
C ARG A 61 -31.24 12.86 9.29
N GLY A 62 -32.45 13.39 9.13
CA GLY A 62 -33.45 13.40 10.21
C GLY A 62 -33.30 14.56 11.20
N ALA A 63 -32.41 15.51 10.91
CA ALA A 63 -32.17 16.71 11.71
C ALA A 63 -32.58 17.99 10.94
N GLY A 64 -32.75 19.11 11.67
CA GLY A 64 -33.18 20.41 11.13
C GLY A 64 -34.70 20.61 11.11
N ASP A 65 -35.14 21.81 10.73
CA ASP A 65 -36.53 22.25 10.84
C ASP A 65 -37.50 21.36 10.05
N TRP A 66 -37.06 20.85 8.90
CA TRP A 66 -37.85 19.97 8.04
C TRP A 66 -37.53 18.48 8.21
N ARG A 67 -36.66 18.12 9.18
CA ARG A 67 -36.22 16.74 9.48
C ARG A 67 -35.72 15.93 8.27
N ARG A 68 -35.27 16.59 7.21
CA ARG A 68 -34.69 15.92 6.03
C ARG A 68 -33.19 15.73 6.25
N TYR A 69 -32.45 16.83 6.26
CA TYR A 69 -31.02 16.87 6.50
C TYR A 69 -30.66 18.14 7.27
N ALA A 70 -29.73 18.03 8.22
CA ALA A 70 -29.05 19.16 8.82
C ALA A 70 -27.58 19.18 8.44
N LEU A 71 -27.05 20.39 8.30
CA LEU A 71 -25.63 20.65 8.15
C LEU A 71 -25.12 21.17 9.49
N ILE A 72 -24.16 20.46 10.09
CA ILE A 72 -23.52 20.89 11.32
C ILE A 72 -22.09 21.30 10.97
N PRO A 73 -21.79 22.61 10.99
CA PRO A 73 -20.45 23.09 10.73
C PRO A 73 -19.56 22.91 11.96
N PHE A 74 -18.37 22.38 11.72
CA PHE A 74 -17.35 22.13 12.72
C PHE A 74 -16.03 22.82 12.36
N LYS A 75 -15.31 23.27 13.37
CA LYS A 75 -13.88 23.57 13.30
C LYS A 75 -13.11 22.35 13.78
N SER A 76 -12.22 21.85 12.93
CA SER A 76 -11.36 20.71 13.24
C SER A 76 -10.00 21.15 13.76
N THR A 77 -9.58 20.52 14.84
CA THR A 77 -8.28 20.67 15.48
C THR A 77 -7.69 19.29 15.65
N ARG A 78 -6.45 19.10 15.18
CA ARG A 78 -5.72 17.85 15.33
C ARG A 78 -4.77 17.98 16.52
N GLN A 79 -4.80 17.01 17.41
CA GLN A 79 -3.87 16.87 18.52
C GLN A 79 -3.17 15.52 18.36
N ASN A 80 -1.86 15.55 18.11
CA ASN A 80 -1.05 14.34 18.13
C ASN A 80 -0.43 14.27 19.52
N GLU A 81 -1.03 13.48 20.42
CA GLU A 81 -0.51 13.30 21.78
C GLU A 81 0.73 12.40 21.80
N SER A 82 0.81 11.42 20.89
CA SER A 82 1.95 10.51 20.74
C SER A 82 2.01 9.90 19.33
N GLU A 83 3.10 9.21 18.99
CA GLU A 83 3.26 8.54 17.68
C GLU A 83 2.18 7.49 17.42
N ASN A 84 1.59 6.92 18.48
CA ASN A 84 0.61 5.82 18.44
C ASN A 84 -0.82 6.27 18.78
N ASN A 85 -1.02 7.56 19.07
CA ASN A 85 -2.33 8.13 19.42
C ASN A 85 -2.56 9.42 18.62
N THR A 86 -3.56 9.37 17.74
CA THR A 86 -4.01 10.54 16.99
C THR A 86 -5.40 10.90 17.49
N GLU A 87 -5.55 12.15 17.94
CA GLU A 87 -6.83 12.72 18.32
C GLU A 87 -7.22 13.82 17.34
N LEU A 88 -8.48 13.79 16.91
CA LEU A 88 -9.06 14.82 16.08
C LEU A 88 -10.36 15.31 16.69
N VAL A 89 -10.36 16.58 17.08
CA VAL A 89 -11.47 17.24 17.76
C VAL A 89 -12.18 18.16 16.78
N PHE A 90 -13.49 18.02 16.69
CA PHE A 90 -14.39 18.88 15.93
C PHE A 90 -15.23 19.69 16.90
N SER A 91 -14.99 20.99 16.97
CA SER A 91 -15.79 21.92 17.78
C SER A 91 -16.90 22.54 16.92
N THR A 92 -18.13 22.55 17.43
CA THR A 92 -19.27 23.16 16.72
C THR A 92 -19.08 24.67 16.60
N LEU A 93 -19.39 25.25 15.45
CA LEU A 93 -19.37 26.71 15.29
C LEU A 93 -20.60 27.36 15.96
N ARG A 94 -20.47 28.65 16.32
CA ARG A 94 -21.58 29.44 16.86
C ARG A 94 -22.76 29.44 15.88
N GLY A 95 -23.96 29.16 16.38
CA GLY A 95 -25.17 29.10 15.56
C GLY A 95 -25.44 27.71 14.95
N ALA A 96 -24.57 26.72 15.18
CA ALA A 96 -24.84 25.34 14.80
C ALA A 96 -26.10 24.78 15.50
N LEU A 97 -26.64 23.71 14.93
CA LEU A 97 -27.82 23.02 15.46
C LEU A 97 -27.59 22.46 16.88
N ILE A 98 -26.33 22.14 17.20
CA ILE A 98 -25.90 21.52 18.44
C ILE A 98 -24.67 22.29 18.92
N ASP A 99 -24.56 22.48 20.23
CA ASP A 99 -23.34 22.98 20.85
C ASP A 99 -22.55 21.79 21.41
N GLY A 100 -21.24 21.73 21.14
CA GLY A 100 -20.38 20.69 21.67
C GLY A 100 -19.13 20.44 20.87
N TYR A 101 -18.53 19.29 21.12
CA TYR A 101 -17.43 18.78 20.31
C TYR A 101 -17.57 17.28 20.05
N LEU A 102 -17.14 16.89 18.86
CA LEU A 102 -16.98 15.50 18.46
C LEU A 102 -15.50 15.17 18.49
N ARG A 103 -15.11 14.18 19.27
CA ARG A 103 -13.73 13.72 19.40
C ARG A 103 -13.58 12.36 18.73
N LEU A 104 -12.67 12.27 17.76
CA LEU A 104 -12.20 11.03 17.18
C LEU A 104 -10.86 10.69 17.79
N THR A 105 -10.77 9.55 18.46
CA THR A 105 -9.51 9.01 18.96
C THR A 105 -9.17 7.77 18.16
N VAL A 106 -7.92 7.68 17.72
CA VAL A 106 -7.43 6.44 17.11
C VAL A 106 -6.14 6.05 17.81
N ARG A 107 -6.15 4.85 18.38
CA ARG A 107 -5.05 4.30 19.18
C ARG A 107 -4.60 2.99 18.58
N GLN A 108 -3.28 2.84 18.42
CA GLN A 108 -2.67 1.55 18.13
C GLN A 108 -2.49 0.79 19.43
N GLN A 109 -3.17 -0.35 19.57
CA GLN A 109 -3.08 -1.17 20.77
C GLN A 109 -2.07 -2.30 20.53
N TYR A 110 -0.90 -2.18 21.15
CA TYR A 110 0.06 -3.27 21.28
C TYR A 110 -0.34 -4.11 22.48
N SER A 111 -1.31 -5.02 22.29
CA SER A 111 -1.45 -6.11 23.24
C SER A 111 -0.25 -7.04 23.02
N GLY A 112 0.44 -7.50 24.07
CA GLY A 112 1.55 -8.48 23.95
C GLY A 112 1.14 -9.87 23.42
N ARG A 113 0.10 -9.92 22.59
CA ARG A 113 -0.48 -11.05 21.85
C ARG A 113 -0.30 -10.79 20.35
N PRO A 114 -0.35 -11.82 19.49
CA PRO A 114 0.06 -11.72 18.08
C PRO A 114 -0.86 -10.89 17.15
N LYS A 115 -1.76 -10.05 17.68
CA LYS A 115 -2.68 -9.24 16.88
C LYS A 115 -2.53 -7.77 17.23
N GLU A 116 -1.86 -7.04 16.35
CA GLU A 116 -1.89 -5.57 16.36
C GLU A 116 -3.29 -5.13 15.96
N SER A 117 -3.97 -4.40 16.84
CA SER A 117 -5.31 -3.88 16.59
C SER A 117 -5.33 -2.37 16.69
N VAL A 118 -6.04 -1.74 15.76
CA VAL A 118 -6.35 -0.32 15.80
C VAL A 118 -7.70 -0.16 16.48
N VAL A 119 -7.77 0.67 17.51
CA VAL A 119 -9.01 1.03 18.19
C VAL A 119 -9.41 2.43 17.75
N VAL A 120 -10.59 2.53 17.16
CA VAL A 120 -11.23 3.80 16.79
C VAL A 120 -12.30 4.12 17.83
N GLY A 121 -12.16 5.26 18.50
CA GLY A 121 -13.13 5.81 19.44
C GLY A 121 -13.77 7.08 18.89
N VAL A 122 -15.08 7.22 19.09
CA VAL A 122 -15.84 8.42 18.71
C VAL A 122 -16.65 8.88 19.90
N ASP A 123 -16.35 10.07 20.41
CA ASP A 123 -17.09 10.68 21.52
C ASP A 123 -17.82 11.92 21.03
N LEU A 124 -19.11 12.04 21.35
CA LEU A 124 -19.88 13.27 21.16
C LEU A 124 -20.16 13.88 22.53
N VAL A 125 -19.59 15.05 22.79
CA VAL A 125 -19.74 15.76 24.06
C VAL A 125 -20.56 17.03 23.86
N THR A 126 -21.69 17.12 24.56
CA THR A 126 -22.59 18.29 24.56
C THR A 126 -22.64 18.90 25.96
N PRO A 127 -22.43 20.22 26.13
CA PRO A 127 -22.50 20.87 27.43
C PRO A 127 -23.93 20.90 27.96
N LYS A 128 -24.10 20.87 29.29
CA LYS A 128 -25.44 20.80 29.94
C LYS A 128 -26.37 21.94 29.53
N ARG A 129 -25.84 23.15 29.32
CA ARG A 129 -26.60 24.37 28.98
C ARG A 129 -26.57 24.74 27.49
N GLY A 130 -26.07 23.86 26.62
CA GLY A 130 -26.02 24.09 25.17
C GLY A 130 -27.26 23.58 24.42
N ARG A 131 -27.32 23.87 23.13
CA ARG A 131 -28.29 23.27 22.20
C ARG A 131 -28.05 21.76 22.14
N GLN A 132 -29.04 20.98 22.59
CA GLN A 132 -28.95 19.54 22.67
C GLN A 132 -29.53 18.86 21.43
N ILE A 133 -28.98 17.70 21.11
CA ILE A 133 -29.52 16.78 20.11
C ILE A 133 -30.33 15.68 20.80
N SER A 134 -31.29 15.10 20.09
CA SER A 134 -31.98 13.91 20.60
C SER A 134 -30.99 12.75 20.79
N LYS A 135 -31.15 11.98 21.87
CA LYS A 135 -30.28 10.83 22.19
C LYS A 135 -30.18 9.83 21.04
N ARG A 136 -31.31 9.60 20.33
CA ARG A 136 -31.37 8.70 19.17
C ARG A 136 -30.51 9.19 18.00
N LEU A 137 -30.52 10.49 17.72
CA LEU A 137 -29.69 11.05 16.66
C LEU A 137 -28.20 11.06 17.07
N ALA A 138 -27.90 11.36 18.34
CA ALA A 138 -26.53 11.29 18.86
C ALA A 138 -25.92 9.90 18.68
N THR A 139 -26.65 8.85 19.09
CA THR A 139 -26.15 7.47 18.95
C THR A 139 -25.96 7.08 17.49
N GLN A 140 -26.88 7.49 16.60
CA GLN A 140 -26.76 7.26 15.16
C GLN A 140 -25.56 7.98 14.54
N ILE A 141 -25.27 9.22 14.95
CA ILE A 141 -24.09 9.96 14.49
C ILE A 141 -22.83 9.26 14.93
N VAL A 142 -22.71 8.92 16.22
CA VAL A 142 -21.52 8.28 16.78
C VAL A 142 -21.29 6.90 16.16
N SER A 143 -22.32 6.06 16.08
CA SER A 143 -22.20 4.73 15.47
C SER A 143 -21.89 4.79 13.98
N GLY A 144 -22.57 5.68 13.25
CA GLY A 144 -22.36 5.89 11.82
C GLY A 144 -20.94 6.37 11.53
N LEU A 145 -20.44 7.35 12.29
CA LEU A 145 -19.06 7.83 12.15
C LEU A 145 -18.04 6.75 12.47
N CYS A 146 -18.26 5.96 13.53
CA CYS A 146 -17.36 4.86 13.88
C CYS A 146 -17.29 3.82 12.75
N GLN A 147 -18.44 3.40 12.21
CA GLN A 147 -18.51 2.46 11.08
C GLN A 147 -17.88 3.05 9.81
N SER A 148 -18.14 4.31 9.53
CA SER A 148 -17.64 5.07 8.38
C SER A 148 -16.11 5.22 8.40
N VAL A 149 -15.53 5.50 9.57
CA VAL A 149 -14.07 5.52 9.75
C VAL A 149 -13.49 4.12 9.62
N ALA A 150 -14.09 3.11 10.26
CA ALA A 150 -13.61 1.73 10.20
C ALA A 150 -13.58 1.18 8.76
N THR A 151 -14.67 1.37 8.00
CA THR A 151 -14.77 0.98 6.59
C THR A 151 -13.77 1.73 5.71
N SER A 152 -13.57 3.02 5.93
CA SER A 152 -12.57 3.81 5.21
C SER A 152 -11.14 3.29 5.44
N VAL A 153 -10.81 2.97 6.70
CA VAL A 153 -9.50 2.38 7.06
C VAL A 153 -9.33 1.01 6.43
N GLU A 154 -10.35 0.16 6.49
CA GLU A 154 -10.32 -1.17 5.87
C GLU A 154 -10.12 -1.09 4.36
N ASN A 155 -10.85 -0.19 3.68
CA ASN A 155 -10.74 0.01 2.24
C ASN A 155 -9.34 0.50 1.82
N GLU A 156 -8.76 1.46 2.55
CA GLU A 156 -7.38 1.92 2.28
C GLU A 156 -6.35 0.81 2.56
N ALA A 157 -6.51 0.04 3.64
CA ALA A 157 -5.64 -1.09 3.94
C ALA A 157 -5.72 -2.17 2.83
N ARG A 158 -6.92 -2.53 2.37
CA ARG A 158 -7.13 -3.46 1.25
C ARG A 158 -6.48 -2.95 -0.04
N LYS A 159 -6.60 -1.65 -0.35
CA LYS A 159 -5.95 -1.06 -1.52
C LYS A 159 -4.43 -1.16 -1.43
N LYS A 160 -3.83 -0.86 -0.26
CA LYS A 160 -2.38 -0.97 -0.04
C LYS A 160 -1.90 -2.41 -0.19
N LEU A 161 -2.61 -3.37 0.43
CA LEU A 161 -2.33 -4.80 0.29
C LEU A 161 -2.40 -5.26 -1.17
N ALA A 162 -3.44 -4.85 -1.91
CA ALA A 162 -3.59 -5.19 -3.31
C ALA A 162 -2.45 -4.66 -4.19
N ARG A 163 -2.03 -3.39 -3.97
CA ARG A 163 -0.90 -2.79 -4.68
C ARG A 163 0.42 -3.52 -4.40
N ARG A 164 0.65 -3.95 -3.16
CA ARG A 164 1.84 -4.76 -2.80
C ARG A 164 1.82 -6.11 -3.50
N GLY A 165 0.67 -6.79 -3.50
CA GLY A 165 0.49 -8.05 -4.21
C GLY A 165 0.76 -7.94 -5.72
N GLN A 166 0.35 -6.84 -6.35
CA GLN A 166 0.66 -6.55 -7.75
C GLN A 166 2.16 -6.33 -7.98
N GLY A 167 2.83 -5.56 -7.11
CA GLY A 167 4.28 -5.34 -7.19
C GLY A 167 5.09 -6.64 -7.07
N ALA A 168 4.76 -7.47 -6.08
CA ALA A 168 5.42 -8.77 -5.90
C ALA A 168 5.19 -9.72 -7.08
N ARG A 169 3.95 -9.78 -7.61
CA ARG A 169 3.62 -10.57 -8.80
C ARG A 169 4.36 -10.08 -10.05
N PHE A 170 4.45 -8.76 -10.23
CA PHE A 170 5.18 -8.17 -11.34
C PHE A 170 6.67 -8.48 -11.27
N GLN A 171 7.30 -8.32 -10.10
CA GLN A 171 8.71 -8.66 -9.89
C GLN A 171 8.98 -10.16 -10.11
N LYS A 172 8.11 -11.04 -9.59
CA LYS A 172 8.21 -12.49 -9.81
C LYS A 172 8.06 -12.85 -11.29
N SER A 173 7.11 -12.24 -11.99
CA SER A 173 6.92 -12.44 -13.43
C SER A 173 8.13 -11.97 -14.24
N ALA A 174 8.69 -10.80 -13.91
CA ALA A 174 9.91 -10.28 -14.54
C ALA A 174 11.12 -11.19 -14.30
N HIS A 175 11.28 -11.68 -13.06
CA HIS A 175 12.33 -12.63 -12.71
C HIS A 175 12.20 -13.95 -13.48
N ASN A 176 10.99 -14.51 -13.57
CA ASN A 176 10.73 -15.74 -14.32
C ASN A 176 11.02 -15.57 -15.82
N ARG A 177 10.58 -14.47 -16.43
CA ARG A 177 10.92 -14.18 -17.84
C ARG A 177 12.41 -14.03 -18.05
N ALA A 178 13.13 -13.43 -17.10
CA ALA A 178 14.58 -13.29 -17.18
C ALA A 178 15.29 -14.65 -17.05
N SER A 179 14.83 -15.52 -16.16
CA SER A 179 15.38 -16.86 -15.99
C SER A 179 15.11 -17.76 -17.20
N GLU A 180 13.90 -17.71 -17.77
CA GLU A 180 13.56 -18.39 -19.03
C GLU A 180 14.45 -17.92 -20.19
N ARG A 181 14.66 -16.60 -20.35
CA ARG A 181 15.58 -16.07 -21.37
C ARG A 181 17.02 -16.56 -21.20
N ARG A 182 17.50 -16.66 -19.96
CA ARG A 182 18.84 -17.20 -19.65
C ARG A 182 18.93 -18.68 -20.01
N ARG A 183 17.92 -19.48 -19.65
CA ARG A 183 17.83 -20.90 -20.00
C ARG A 183 17.82 -21.11 -21.51
N PHE A 184 16.96 -20.39 -22.23
CA PHE A 184 16.86 -20.46 -23.69
C PHE A 184 18.18 -20.11 -24.39
N ARG A 185 18.88 -19.06 -23.93
CA ARG A 185 20.20 -18.70 -24.46
C ARG A 185 21.23 -19.80 -24.22
N SER A 186 21.25 -20.37 -23.02
CA SER A 186 22.15 -21.47 -22.65
C SER A 186 21.89 -22.72 -23.51
N GLU A 187 20.62 -23.10 -23.69
CA GLU A 187 20.22 -24.23 -24.54
C GLU A 187 20.62 -24.02 -26.00
N LYS A 188 20.35 -22.82 -26.55
CA LYS A 188 20.75 -22.48 -27.92
C LYS A 188 22.27 -22.52 -28.09
N GLN A 189 23.01 -22.02 -27.10
CA GLN A 189 24.48 -22.07 -27.12
C GLN A 189 24.99 -23.50 -27.06
N ARG A 190 24.41 -24.36 -26.21
CA ARG A 190 24.74 -25.78 -26.14
C ARG A 190 24.48 -26.49 -27.46
N GLN A 191 23.35 -26.22 -28.13
CA GLN A 191 23.05 -26.78 -29.46
C GLN A 191 24.06 -26.33 -30.53
N LEU A 192 24.48 -25.06 -30.50
CA LEU A 192 25.51 -24.55 -31.41
C LEU A 192 26.88 -25.18 -31.16
N GLU A 193 27.25 -25.36 -29.89
CA GLU A 193 28.48 -26.05 -29.49
C GLU A 193 28.46 -27.53 -29.92
N GLU A 194 27.33 -28.22 -29.77
CA GLU A 194 27.16 -29.60 -30.21
C GLU A 194 27.24 -29.73 -31.74
N MET A 195 26.58 -28.86 -32.50
CA MET A 195 26.71 -28.80 -33.95
C MET A 195 28.14 -28.48 -34.40
N ALA A 196 28.84 -27.58 -33.70
CA ALA A 196 30.24 -27.26 -33.99
C ALA A 196 31.17 -28.45 -33.68
N ALA A 197 30.93 -29.16 -32.58
CA ALA A 197 31.67 -30.36 -32.21
C ALA A 197 31.44 -31.50 -33.22
N ASP A 198 30.20 -31.72 -33.66
CA ASP A 198 29.90 -32.73 -34.67
C ASP A 198 30.52 -32.37 -36.04
N ARG A 199 30.48 -31.08 -36.45
CA ARG A 199 31.22 -30.60 -37.62
C ARG A 199 32.73 -30.85 -37.51
N ARG A 200 33.34 -30.60 -36.34
CA ARG A 200 34.77 -30.89 -36.09
C ARG A 200 35.06 -32.39 -36.20
N ARG A 201 34.22 -33.25 -35.61
CA ARG A 201 34.34 -34.72 -35.69
C ARG A 201 34.22 -35.21 -37.13
N ARG A 202 33.23 -34.75 -37.89
CA ARG A 202 33.05 -35.08 -39.31
C ARG A 202 34.22 -34.60 -40.16
N ARG A 203 34.70 -33.37 -39.94
CA ARG A 203 35.88 -32.82 -40.64
C ARG A 203 37.13 -33.66 -40.41
N HIS A 204 37.37 -34.11 -39.18
CA HIS A 204 38.48 -35.02 -38.87
C HIS A 204 38.32 -36.41 -39.52
N ARG A 205 37.10 -36.93 -39.64
CA ARG A 205 36.85 -38.23 -40.29
C ARG A 205 36.92 -38.18 -41.82
N GLN A 206 36.47 -37.10 -42.43
CA GLN A 206 36.43 -36.94 -43.90
C GLN A 206 37.75 -36.44 -44.49
N ASN A 207 38.69 -35.97 -43.66
CA ASN A 207 39.95 -35.42 -44.14
C ASN A 207 41.11 -35.86 -43.22
N PRO A 208 41.70 -37.06 -43.46
CA PRO A 208 42.77 -37.62 -42.61
C PRO A 208 44.07 -36.79 -42.62
N ASP A 209 44.23 -35.87 -43.58
CA ASP A 209 45.38 -34.94 -43.69
C ASP A 209 45.15 -33.56 -43.06
N ALA A 210 44.04 -33.34 -42.35
CA ALA A 210 43.71 -32.02 -41.77
C ALA A 210 44.71 -31.50 -40.70
N GLY A 211 45.64 -32.33 -40.23
CA GLY A 211 46.75 -31.95 -39.35
C GLY A 211 48.06 -31.59 -40.08
N ARG A 212 48.16 -31.80 -41.40
CA ARG A 212 49.40 -31.61 -42.18
C ARG A 212 49.49 -30.27 -42.91
N TYR A 213 48.45 -29.45 -42.90
CA TYR A 213 48.53 -28.11 -43.48
C TYR A 213 49.37 -27.19 -42.58
N ARG A 214 50.68 -27.16 -42.82
CA ARG A 214 51.52 -26.03 -42.47
C ARG A 214 51.36 -25.00 -43.59
N PRO A 215 50.97 -23.74 -43.30
CA PRO A 215 50.98 -22.72 -44.33
C PRO A 215 52.43 -22.54 -44.79
N SER A 216 52.78 -23.11 -45.95
CA SER A 216 54.01 -22.76 -46.63
C SER A 216 53.86 -21.29 -47.01
N GLY A 217 54.85 -20.47 -46.65
CA GLY A 217 54.84 -19.02 -46.77
C GLY A 217 54.87 -18.49 -48.21
N HIS A 218 54.01 -19.00 -49.09
CA HIS A 218 53.70 -18.35 -50.34
C HIS A 218 52.49 -17.45 -50.12
N ARG A 219 52.80 -16.18 -49.77
CA ARG A 219 51.84 -15.09 -49.94
C ARG A 219 51.35 -15.17 -51.39
N GLN A 220 50.09 -15.50 -51.61
CA GLN A 220 49.45 -15.26 -52.89
C GLN A 220 49.59 -13.77 -53.17
N ARG A 221 50.44 -13.42 -54.14
CA ARG A 221 50.48 -12.07 -54.70
C ARG A 221 49.08 -11.82 -55.27
N SER A 222 48.45 -10.71 -54.88
CA SER A 222 47.20 -10.29 -55.49
C SER A 222 47.41 -10.14 -57.00
N PRO A 223 46.40 -10.39 -57.84
CA PRO A 223 46.56 -10.32 -59.30
C PRO A 223 46.86 -8.92 -59.83
N ASN A 224 46.83 -7.89 -58.99
CA ASN A 224 46.96 -6.50 -59.39
C ASN A 224 48.02 -5.81 -58.52
N ASN A 225 49.27 -5.86 -58.94
CA ASN A 225 50.29 -4.86 -58.64
C ASN A 225 51.28 -4.86 -59.81
N CYS A 226 51.11 -3.87 -60.69
CA CYS A 226 52.14 -3.44 -61.65
C CYS A 226 53.26 -2.73 -60.89
#